data_AF-A0AAW5N9P6-F1
#
_entry.id   AF-A0AAW5N9P6-F1
#
_cell.length_a   1.000
_cell.length_b   1.000
_cell.length_c   1.000
_cell.angle_alpha   90.00
_cell.angle_beta   90.00
_cell.angle_gamma   90.00
#
_symmetry.space_group_name_H-M   'P 1'
#
loop_
_entity.id
_entity.type
_entity.pdbx_description
1 polymer ?
#
loop_
_entity_poly.entity_id
_entity_poly.type
_entity_poly.pdbx_seq_one_letter_code
_entity_poly.pdbx_strand_id
1 'polypeptide(L)'
;MTSSFMTVVLIILAIQIAMLCSFIRVEIVAKAGKVTKFHWKYKILTGKRPKSIVCGGKPVDVSGYKALYVYGNSMKDYDIHNGQEVFVKELDERAKEDIRDFPVLAFHIYNTLCQSPYKLRKFVSYIDLSHVDWNEIYREFHRRIRVPKAQFIEECEKKQDKERQNEVPRYILSETYDEDSGTYHYSLHPVGSLYGIVKYVI
;
A
#
# COMPACT_ATOMS: atom_id res chain seq x y z
N MET A 1 -19.32 -30.39 -45.78
CA MET A 1 -20.05 -29.38 -44.97
C MET A 1 -19.56 -29.26 -43.52
N THR A 2 -18.45 -29.90 -43.12
CA THR A 2 -17.98 -29.95 -41.73
C THR A 2 -16.98 -28.86 -41.34
N SER A 3 -16.16 -28.34 -42.26
CA SER A 3 -15.12 -27.35 -41.93
C SER A 3 -15.71 -25.99 -41.52
N SER A 4 -16.71 -25.49 -42.24
CA SER A 4 -17.34 -24.19 -41.96
C SER A 4 -18.08 -24.17 -40.61
N PHE A 5 -18.67 -25.28 -40.19
CA PHE A 5 -19.34 -25.39 -38.88
C PHE A 5 -18.31 -25.36 -37.75
N MET A 6 -17.21 -26.10 -37.89
CA MET A 6 -16.13 -26.12 -36.90
C MET A 6 -15.45 -24.75 -36.76
N THR A 7 -15.27 -24.02 -37.87
CA THR A 7 -14.77 -22.64 -37.84
C THR A 7 -15.70 -21.71 -37.06
N VAL A 8 -17.02 -21.78 -37.27
CA VAL A 8 -18.00 -20.96 -36.54
C VAL A 8 -17.98 -21.27 -35.04
N VAL A 9 -17.92 -22.56 -34.67
CA VAL A 9 -17.84 -22.97 -33.26
C VAL A 9 -16.56 -22.43 -32.60
N LEU A 10 -15.42 -22.51 -33.27
CA LEU A 10 -14.15 -21.98 -32.75
C LEU A 10 -14.18 -20.45 -32.58
N ILE A 11 -14.80 -19.71 -33.51
CA ILE A 11 -14.96 -18.25 -33.41
C ILE A 11 -15.84 -17.89 -32.21
N ILE A 12 -16.97 -18.57 -32.02
CA ILE A 12 -17.86 -18.34 -30.86
C ILE A 12 -17.11 -18.61 -29.55
N LEU A 13 -16.36 -19.71 -29.47
CA LEU A 13 -15.57 -20.06 -28.29
C LEU A 13 -14.51 -18.99 -28.01
N ALA A 14 -13.81 -18.51 -29.04
CA ALA A 14 -12.80 -17.46 -28.92
C ALA A 14 -13.41 -16.14 -28.42
N ILE A 15 -14.59 -15.76 -28.92
CA ILE A 15 -15.33 -14.57 -28.47
C ILE A 15 -15.74 -14.72 -27.00
N GLN A 16 -16.26 -15.88 -26.60
CA GLN A 16 -16.64 -16.15 -25.21
C GLN A 16 -15.44 -16.09 -24.26
N ILE A 17 -14.29 -16.66 -24.65
CA ILE A 17 -13.05 -16.58 -23.89
C ILE A 17 -12.58 -15.12 -23.80
N ALA A 18 -12.59 -14.37 -24.90
CA ALA A 18 -12.21 -12.96 -24.90
C ALA A 18 -13.12 -12.12 -24.00
N MET A 19 -14.43 -12.36 -24.01
CA MET A 19 -15.37 -11.70 -23.10
C MET A 19 -15.10 -12.06 -21.65
N LEU A 20 -14.83 -13.34 -21.33
CA LEU A 20 -14.50 -13.78 -19.98
C LEU A 20 -13.19 -13.13 -19.49
N CYS A 21 -12.15 -13.11 -20.33
CA CYS A 21 -10.87 -12.46 -20.02
C CYS A 21 -11.04 -10.95 -19.83
N SER A 22 -11.95 -10.30 -20.56
CA SER A 22 -12.25 -8.87 -20.39
C SER A 22 -12.94 -8.53 -19.05
N PHE A 23 -13.47 -9.55 -18.37
CA PHE A 23 -14.12 -9.43 -17.07
C PHE A 23 -13.19 -9.78 -15.91
N ILE A 24 -11.95 -10.22 -16.19
CA ILE A 24 -10.95 -10.53 -15.19
C ILE A 24 -9.92 -9.40 -15.17
N ARG A 25 -9.64 -8.87 -13.98
CA ARG A 25 -8.54 -7.93 -13.76
C ARG A 25 -7.63 -8.42 -12.65
N VAL A 26 -6.39 -7.99 -12.71
CA VAL A 26 -5.35 -8.34 -11.75
C VAL A 26 -4.91 -7.07 -11.05
N GLU A 27 -5.11 -7.01 -9.74
CA GLU A 27 -4.68 -5.88 -8.92
C GLU A 27 -3.46 -6.25 -8.09
N ILE A 28 -2.56 -5.29 -7.91
CA ILE A 28 -1.43 -5.42 -6.99
C ILE A 28 -1.99 -5.45 -5.57
N VAL A 29 -1.55 -6.43 -4.77
CA VAL A 29 -1.90 -6.48 -3.36
C VAL A 29 -1.02 -5.51 -2.59
N ALA A 30 -1.55 -4.75 -1.64
CA ALA A 30 -0.76 -3.91 -0.73
C ALA A 30 -1.09 -4.27 0.71
N LYS A 31 -0.04 -4.46 1.52
CA LYS A 31 -0.16 -4.88 2.91
C LYS A 31 -0.54 -3.72 3.82
N ALA A 32 -1.74 -3.79 4.40
CA ALA A 32 -2.19 -2.92 5.48
C ALA A 32 -2.03 -3.64 6.82
N GLY A 33 -0.91 -3.32 7.48
CA GLY A 33 -0.56 -3.64 8.86
C GLY A 33 -0.18 -5.11 9.08
N LYS A 34 -0.73 -5.75 10.10
CA LYS A 34 -0.58 -7.17 10.44
C LYS A 34 -1.32 -8.05 9.43
N VAL A 35 -0.62 -9.12 9.05
CA VAL A 35 -1.07 -10.11 8.10
C VAL A 35 -0.91 -11.47 8.78
N THR A 36 -2.04 -12.14 8.99
CA THR A 36 -2.11 -13.43 9.72
C THR A 36 -2.18 -14.64 8.79
N LYS A 37 -2.39 -14.42 7.49
CA LYS A 37 -2.55 -15.46 6.48
C LYS A 37 -1.65 -15.18 5.28
N PHE A 38 -1.24 -16.25 4.60
CA PHE A 38 -0.50 -16.14 3.35
C PHE A 38 -1.33 -15.42 2.29
N HIS A 39 -0.69 -14.55 1.50
CA HIS A 39 -1.30 -13.89 0.36
C HIS A 39 -0.31 -13.77 -0.79
N TRP A 40 -0.88 -13.76 -2.00
CA TRP A 40 -0.12 -13.55 -3.22
C TRP A 40 0.20 -12.06 -3.41
N LYS A 41 1.17 -11.78 -4.29
CA LYS A 41 1.53 -10.41 -4.71
C LYS A 41 0.42 -9.73 -5.51
N TYR A 42 -0.43 -10.52 -6.15
CA TYR A 42 -1.52 -10.07 -7.00
C TYR A 42 -2.83 -10.74 -6.58
N LYS A 43 -3.93 -10.02 -6.79
CA LYS A 43 -5.30 -10.53 -6.58
C LYS A 43 -6.03 -10.49 -7.91
N ILE A 44 -6.61 -11.63 -8.29
CA ILE A 44 -7.53 -11.71 -9.42
C ILE A 44 -8.90 -11.25 -8.93
N LEU A 45 -9.46 -10.25 -9.61
CA LEU A 45 -10.79 -9.69 -9.36
C LEU A 45 -11.63 -9.81 -10.63
N THR A 46 -12.94 -9.83 -10.46
CA THR A 46 -13.89 -9.77 -11.58
C THR A 46 -14.45 -8.35 -11.74
N GLY A 47 -14.93 -8.04 -12.93
CA GLY A 47 -15.47 -6.74 -13.29
C GLY A 47 -14.43 -5.74 -13.79
N LYS A 48 -14.93 -4.62 -14.32
CA LYS A 48 -14.09 -3.51 -14.81
C LYS A 48 -13.73 -2.59 -13.65
N ARG A 49 -12.51 -2.05 -13.67
CA ARG A 49 -12.11 -1.00 -12.75
C ARG A 49 -13.02 0.23 -12.97
N PRO A 50 -13.62 0.81 -11.92
CA PRO A 50 -14.42 2.02 -12.08
C PRO A 50 -13.54 3.16 -12.60
N LYS A 51 -14.07 3.93 -13.56
CA LYS A 51 -13.44 5.18 -13.99
C LYS A 51 -13.80 6.35 -13.08
N SER A 52 -14.93 6.25 -12.38
CA SER A 52 -15.40 7.24 -11.43
C SER A 52 -15.99 6.56 -10.20
N ILE A 53 -15.84 7.20 -9.05
CA ILE A 53 -16.36 6.73 -7.76
C ILE A 53 -17.18 7.84 -7.12
N VAL A 54 -18.05 7.51 -6.15
CA VAL A 54 -18.80 8.52 -5.41
C VAL A 54 -18.16 8.72 -4.05
N CYS A 55 -17.66 9.92 -3.79
CA CYS A 55 -17.06 10.30 -2.51
C CYS A 55 -17.79 11.52 -1.96
N GLY A 56 -18.33 11.43 -0.74
CA GLY A 56 -19.12 12.52 -0.14
C GLY A 56 -20.32 12.95 -1.00
N GLY A 57 -20.95 12.00 -1.72
CA GLY A 57 -22.07 12.26 -2.62
C GLY A 57 -21.71 12.87 -3.97
N LYS A 58 -20.43 13.13 -4.26
CA LYS A 58 -19.98 13.69 -5.54
C LYS A 58 -19.23 12.65 -6.38
N PRO A 59 -19.46 12.60 -7.70
CA PRO A 59 -18.66 11.76 -8.59
C PRO A 59 -17.24 12.34 -8.70
N VAL A 60 -16.25 11.46 -8.59
CA VAL A 60 -14.83 11.78 -8.69
C VAL A 60 -14.22 10.87 -9.76
N ASP A 61 -13.50 11.46 -10.72
CA ASP A 61 -12.73 10.70 -11.70
C ASP A 61 -11.47 10.10 -11.07
N VAL A 62 -11.34 8.78 -11.20
CA VAL A 62 -10.21 7.99 -10.69
C VAL A 62 -9.47 7.26 -11.81
N SER A 63 -9.73 7.60 -13.08
CA SER A 63 -9.09 6.96 -14.23
C SER A 63 -7.56 7.10 -14.24
N GLY A 64 -7.03 8.21 -13.72
CA GLY A 64 -5.59 8.46 -13.57
C GLY A 64 -4.95 7.84 -12.32
N TYR A 65 -5.70 7.13 -11.49
CA TYR A 65 -5.22 6.55 -10.24
C TYR A 65 -4.88 5.08 -10.40
N LYS A 66 -3.98 4.59 -9.57
CA LYS A 66 -3.68 3.17 -9.45
C LYS A 66 -4.55 2.57 -8.36
N ALA A 67 -5.20 1.45 -8.66
CA ALA A 67 -5.89 0.67 -7.64
C ALA A 67 -4.93 -0.35 -7.02
N LEU A 68 -5.00 -0.50 -5.71
CA LEU A 68 -4.30 -1.56 -4.97
C LEU A 68 -5.33 -2.32 -4.13
N TYR A 69 -5.21 -3.64 -4.11
CA TYR A 69 -6.05 -4.50 -3.28
C TYR A 69 -5.47 -4.60 -1.87
N VAL A 70 -6.25 -4.28 -0.85
CA VAL A 70 -5.78 -4.24 0.52
C VAL A 70 -5.76 -5.64 1.12
N TYR A 71 -4.64 -6.00 1.75
CA TYR A 71 -4.54 -7.22 2.55
C TYR A 71 -3.97 -6.93 3.95
N GLY A 72 -4.66 -7.41 4.98
CA GLY A 72 -4.33 -7.15 6.39
C GLY A 72 -5.23 -6.11 7.05
N ASN A 73 -5.31 -6.16 8.39
CA ASN A 73 -6.42 -5.58 9.15
C ASN A 73 -6.12 -4.19 9.77
N SER A 74 -5.16 -3.41 9.28
CA SER A 74 -4.43 -2.54 10.24
C SER A 74 -4.15 -1.13 9.77
N MET A 75 -5.16 -0.58 9.12
CA MET A 75 -5.32 0.85 8.85
C MET A 75 -6.80 1.29 9.05
N LYS A 76 -7.52 0.67 10.01
CA LYS A 76 -8.93 0.94 10.29
C LYS A 76 -9.22 2.40 10.66
N ASP A 77 -8.31 3.05 11.38
CA ASP A 77 -8.41 4.50 11.69
C ASP A 77 -8.41 5.41 10.46
N TYR A 78 -8.10 4.85 9.29
CA TYR A 78 -8.12 5.52 8.00
C TYR A 78 -9.20 4.93 7.07
N ASP A 79 -10.16 4.18 7.62
CA ASP A 79 -11.21 3.44 6.93
C ASP A 79 -10.70 2.44 5.87
N ILE A 80 -9.46 1.94 6.06
CA ILE A 80 -8.82 0.96 5.16
C ILE A 80 -8.88 -0.43 5.80
N HIS A 81 -9.64 -1.32 5.17
CA HIS A 81 -9.93 -2.67 5.62
C HIS A 81 -9.45 -3.74 4.65
N ASN A 82 -9.21 -4.93 5.18
CA ASN A 82 -8.85 -6.09 4.37
C ASN A 82 -9.92 -6.40 3.31
N GLY A 83 -9.50 -6.56 2.06
CA GLY A 83 -10.37 -6.92 0.96
C GLY A 83 -10.93 -5.74 0.16
N GLN A 84 -10.68 -4.51 0.60
CA GLN A 84 -11.03 -3.29 -0.11
C GLN A 84 -10.05 -2.95 -1.23
N GLU A 85 -10.43 -1.96 -2.04
CA GLU A 85 -9.55 -1.34 -2.99
C GLU A 85 -9.23 0.09 -2.57
N VAL A 86 -7.96 0.47 -2.68
CA VAL A 86 -7.52 1.84 -2.46
C VAL A 86 -7.00 2.45 -3.75
N PHE A 87 -7.37 3.71 -3.99
CA PHE A 87 -6.90 4.48 -5.13
C PHE A 87 -5.75 5.37 -4.71
N VAL A 88 -4.60 5.14 -5.35
CA VAL A 88 -3.35 5.80 -5.09
C VAL A 88 -3.04 6.77 -6.22
N LYS A 89 -2.77 8.02 -5.86
CA LYS A 89 -2.24 9.02 -6.78
C LYS A 89 -0.73 8.86 -6.84
N GLU A 90 -0.21 8.49 -8.00
CA GLU A 90 1.23 8.50 -8.23
C GLU A 90 1.79 9.91 -8.08
N LEU A 91 3.00 9.99 -7.54
CA LEU A 91 3.71 11.24 -7.31
C LEU A 91 4.92 11.31 -8.24
N ASP A 92 5.20 12.51 -8.74
CA ASP A 92 6.49 12.80 -9.36
C ASP A 92 7.60 12.91 -8.30
N GLU A 93 8.87 12.91 -8.73
CA GLU A 93 10.01 12.91 -7.81
C GLU A 93 10.04 14.13 -6.88
N ARG A 94 9.61 15.31 -7.33
CA ARG A 94 9.59 16.51 -6.48
C ARG A 94 8.52 16.38 -5.40
N ALA A 95 7.31 15.97 -5.79
CA ALA A 95 6.19 15.78 -4.88
C ALA A 95 6.44 14.66 -3.86
N LYS A 96 7.33 13.71 -4.15
CA LYS A 96 7.77 12.70 -3.18
C LYS A 96 8.59 13.33 -2.04
N GLU A 97 9.42 14.32 -2.32
CA GLU A 97 10.29 14.95 -1.32
C GLU A 97 9.54 15.95 -0.44
N ASP A 98 8.46 16.53 -0.97
CA ASP A 98 7.65 17.55 -0.30
C ASP A 98 6.53 16.99 0.60
N ILE A 99 6.49 15.67 0.86
CA ILE A 99 5.46 15.08 1.70
C ILE A 99 5.68 15.46 3.17
N ARG A 100 4.78 16.28 3.72
CA ARG A 100 4.82 16.73 5.14
C ARG A 100 3.59 16.33 5.97
N ASP A 101 2.46 16.00 5.32
CA ASP A 101 1.13 15.93 5.97
C ASP A 101 0.69 14.53 6.44
N PHE A 102 1.61 13.73 7.00
CA PHE A 102 1.37 12.38 7.54
C PHE A 102 0.36 11.53 6.73
N PRO A 103 0.40 11.52 5.38
CA PRO A 103 -0.61 10.83 4.60
C PRO A 103 -0.46 9.32 4.72
N VAL A 104 -1.49 8.57 4.33
CA VAL A 104 -1.29 7.14 4.05
C VAL A 104 -0.56 7.00 2.72
N LEU A 105 0.61 6.38 2.76
CA LEU A 105 1.44 6.12 1.58
C LEU A 105 1.39 4.65 1.19
N ALA A 106 1.41 4.43 -0.12
CA ALA A 106 1.76 3.16 -0.73
C ALA A 106 3.22 3.21 -1.18
N PHE A 107 4.02 2.25 -0.75
CA PHE A 107 5.44 2.19 -1.12
C PHE A 107 5.96 0.76 -1.20
N HIS A 108 6.95 0.59 -2.06
CA HIS A 108 7.66 -0.66 -2.31
C HIS A 108 8.83 -0.81 -1.33
N ILE A 109 8.92 -1.96 -0.69
CA ILE A 109 9.98 -2.27 0.26
C ILE A 109 11.04 -3.13 -0.41
N TYR A 110 12.30 -2.80 -0.20
CA TYR A 110 13.41 -3.61 -0.71
C TYR A 110 13.37 -5.04 -0.16
N ASN A 111 13.81 -5.99 -1.00
CA ASN A 111 14.21 -7.34 -0.60
C ASN A 111 13.10 -8.24 0.02
N THR A 112 11.87 -8.21 -0.53
CA THR A 112 10.82 -9.16 -0.15
C THR A 112 10.79 -10.37 -1.08
N LEU A 113 11.31 -11.52 -0.61
CA LEU A 113 11.43 -12.72 -1.44
C LEU A 113 10.08 -13.35 -1.86
N CYS A 114 8.99 -13.22 -1.09
CA CYS A 114 7.72 -13.90 -1.46
C CYS A 114 6.40 -13.20 -1.08
N GLN A 115 6.40 -12.16 -0.24
CA GLN A 115 5.18 -11.45 0.15
C GLN A 115 4.95 -10.23 -0.75
N SER A 116 3.73 -9.66 -0.78
CA SER A 116 3.51 -8.40 -1.49
C SER A 116 4.59 -7.39 -1.10
N PRO A 117 5.30 -6.81 -2.07
CA PRO A 117 6.36 -5.86 -1.76
C PRO A 117 5.82 -4.48 -1.38
N TYR A 118 4.50 -4.25 -1.51
CA TYR A 118 3.88 -2.98 -1.22
C TYR A 118 3.29 -2.95 0.19
N LYS A 119 3.54 -1.86 0.92
CA LYS A 119 2.86 -1.56 2.19
C LYS A 119 2.03 -0.30 2.08
N LEU A 120 0.94 -0.29 2.84
CA LEU A 120 0.13 0.89 3.14
C LEU A 120 0.39 1.28 4.59
N ARG A 121 0.91 2.49 4.82
CA ARG A 121 1.17 3.00 6.17
C ARG A 121 0.92 4.49 6.24
N LYS A 122 0.56 4.98 7.42
CA LYS A 122 0.59 6.42 7.68
C LYS A 122 2.06 6.85 7.77
N PHE A 123 2.44 7.76 6.90
CA PHE A 123 3.75 8.38 6.88
C PHE A 123 3.95 9.26 8.12
N VAL A 124 5.17 9.28 8.63
CA VAL A 124 5.59 10.21 9.68
C VAL A 124 6.66 11.13 9.12
N SER A 125 7.78 10.56 8.67
CA SER A 125 8.89 11.32 8.09
C SER A 125 9.81 10.41 7.26
N TYR A 126 10.63 11.04 6.42
CA TYR A 126 11.81 10.42 5.86
C TYR A 126 12.94 10.42 6.89
N ILE A 127 13.63 9.29 7.03
CA ILE A 127 14.71 9.14 7.99
C ILE A 127 16.01 8.82 7.25
N ASP A 128 17.05 9.55 7.62
CA ASP A 128 18.44 9.20 7.33
C ASP A 128 19.04 8.51 8.56
N LEU A 129 19.41 7.23 8.41
CA LEU A 129 19.96 6.45 9.52
C LEU A 129 21.40 6.81 9.89
N SER A 130 22.13 7.55 9.03
CA SER A 130 23.52 7.93 9.28
C SER A 130 23.66 8.97 10.40
N HIS A 131 22.61 9.76 10.64
CA HIS A 131 22.62 10.88 11.59
C HIS A 131 21.36 10.93 12.48
N VAL A 132 20.79 9.77 12.80
CA VAL A 132 19.49 9.71 13.49
C VAL A 132 19.61 9.91 15.01
N ASP A 133 18.83 10.86 15.56
CA ASP A 133 18.54 10.98 17.00
C ASP A 133 17.02 10.82 17.23
N TRP A 134 16.63 9.69 17.84
CA TRP A 134 15.23 9.40 18.12
C TRP A 134 14.60 10.33 19.15
N ASN A 135 15.38 10.95 20.03
CA ASN A 135 14.87 11.94 20.96
C ASN A 135 14.45 13.21 20.24
N GLU A 136 15.26 13.65 19.29
CA GLU A 136 14.96 14.81 18.46
C GLU A 136 13.76 14.56 17.55
N ILE A 137 13.72 13.42 16.86
CA ILE A 137 12.57 13.02 16.03
C ILE A 137 11.30 12.94 16.86
N TYR A 138 11.35 12.33 18.05
CA TYR A 138 10.18 12.30 18.92
C TYR A 138 9.76 13.72 19.30
N ARG A 139 10.69 14.60 19.69
CA ARG A 139 10.39 15.98 20.06
C ARG A 139 9.73 16.74 18.90
N GLU A 140 10.21 16.57 17.66
CA GLU A 140 9.65 17.19 16.47
C GLU A 140 8.20 16.72 16.23
N PHE A 141 7.93 15.42 16.35
CA PHE A 141 6.66 14.82 15.98
C PHE A 141 5.76 14.42 17.17
N HIS A 142 6.09 14.78 18.41
CA HIS A 142 5.44 14.28 19.64
C HIS A 142 3.93 14.52 19.66
N ARG A 143 3.45 15.62 19.05
CA ARG A 143 2.00 15.93 18.97
C ARG A 143 1.22 14.95 18.09
N ARG A 144 1.91 14.23 17.21
CA ARG A 144 1.32 13.29 16.25
C ARG A 144 1.63 11.83 16.59
N ILE A 145 2.68 11.59 17.39
CA ILE A 145 3.02 10.27 17.89
C ILE A 145 2.05 9.87 19.01
N ARG A 146 1.42 8.70 18.88
CA ARG A 146 0.33 8.23 19.74
C ARG A 146 0.78 7.31 20.87
N VAL A 147 2.09 7.09 21.01
CA VAL A 147 2.67 6.24 22.06
C VAL A 147 3.63 7.04 22.95
N PRO A 148 3.89 6.59 24.19
CA PRO A 148 4.89 7.20 25.05
C PRO A 148 6.28 7.21 24.41
N LYS A 149 7.09 8.22 24.74
CA LYS A 149 8.45 8.41 24.22
C LYS A 149 9.32 7.15 24.33
N ALA A 150 9.33 6.50 25.49
CA ALA A 150 10.14 5.32 25.73
C ALA A 150 9.80 4.18 24.76
N GLN A 151 8.50 3.91 24.56
CA GLN A 151 8.03 2.90 23.62
C GLN A 151 8.40 3.27 22.17
N PHE A 152 8.18 4.52 21.76
CA PHE A 152 8.52 4.98 20.41
C PHE A 152 10.01 4.77 20.10
N ILE A 153 10.89 5.18 21.02
CA ILE A 153 12.34 5.06 20.85
C ILE A 153 12.75 3.59 20.78
N GLU A 154 12.27 2.76 21.70
CA GLU A 154 12.56 1.32 21.70
C GLU A 154 12.15 0.65 20.38
N GLU A 155 10.95 0.94 19.87
CA GLU A 155 10.47 0.40 18.59
C GLU A 155 11.35 0.85 17.41
N CYS A 156 11.77 2.12 17.39
CA CYS A 156 12.59 2.67 16.32
C CYS A 156 14.03 2.13 16.34
N GLU A 157 14.67 2.07 17.51
CA GLU A 157 16.02 1.54 17.68
C GLU A 157 16.09 0.06 17.27
N LYS A 158 15.15 -0.76 17.74
CA LYS A 158 15.07 -2.17 17.37
C LYS A 158 14.94 -2.38 15.86
N LYS A 159 14.26 -1.47 15.15
CA LYS A 159 14.17 -1.52 13.69
C LYS A 159 15.42 -0.98 13.02
N GLN A 160 16.00 0.09 13.52
CA GLN A 160 17.25 0.65 12.99
C GLN A 160 18.35 -0.41 12.95
N ASP A 161 18.56 -1.16 14.04
CA ASP A 161 19.61 -2.17 14.11
C ASP A 161 19.43 -3.28 13.07
N LYS A 162 18.18 -3.67 12.82
CA LYS A 162 17.85 -4.63 11.77
C LYS A 162 18.11 -4.07 10.37
N GLU A 163 17.80 -2.80 10.17
CA GLU A 163 17.83 -2.16 8.87
C GLU A 163 19.21 -1.59 8.48
N ARG A 164 20.13 -1.38 9.43
CA ARG A 164 21.54 -0.99 9.18
C ARG A 164 22.28 -1.96 8.26
N GLN A 165 21.82 -3.20 8.17
CA GLN A 165 22.39 -4.22 7.27
C GLN A 165 21.96 -4.04 5.81
N ASN A 166 20.92 -3.23 5.56
CA ASN A 166 20.44 -2.93 4.23
C ASN A 166 21.02 -1.58 3.79
N GLU A 167 22.00 -1.57 2.90
CA GLU A 167 22.56 -0.33 2.33
C GLU A 167 21.55 0.30 1.36
N VAL A 168 20.53 0.98 1.89
CA VAL A 168 19.48 1.62 1.10
C VAL A 168 19.50 3.14 1.24
N PRO A 169 19.16 3.88 0.18
CA PRO A 169 19.34 5.33 0.14
C PRO A 169 18.31 6.10 0.98
N ARG A 170 17.18 5.49 1.35
CA ARG A 170 16.08 6.20 2.02
C ARG A 170 15.21 5.27 2.88
N TYR A 171 14.86 5.74 4.07
CA TYR A 171 13.91 5.07 4.95
C TYR A 171 12.67 5.92 5.17
N ILE A 172 11.53 5.24 5.32
CA ILE A 172 10.29 5.86 5.80
C ILE A 172 10.05 5.42 7.24
N LEU A 173 9.89 6.39 8.14
CA LEU A 173 9.25 6.19 9.42
C LEU A 173 7.74 6.23 9.22
N SER A 174 7.07 5.20 9.72
CA SER A 174 5.63 5.05 9.54
C SER A 174 4.94 4.52 10.78
N GLU A 175 3.66 4.87 10.91
CA GLU A 175 2.74 4.41 11.93
C GLU A 175 1.82 3.32 11.37
N THR A 176 1.53 2.33 12.19
CA THR A 176 0.48 1.32 11.96
C THR A 176 -0.28 1.09 13.26
N TYR A 177 -1.52 0.64 13.17
CA TYR A 177 -2.31 0.21 14.33
C TYR A 177 -2.39 -1.33 14.34
N ASP A 178 -2.08 -1.99 15.46
CA ASP A 178 -2.33 -3.43 15.61
C ASP A 178 -3.67 -3.63 16.32
N GLU A 179 -4.65 -4.19 15.60
CA GLU A 179 -5.99 -4.43 16.13
C GLU A 179 -6.00 -5.51 17.22
N ASP A 180 -5.06 -6.46 17.21
CA ASP A 180 -5.04 -7.56 18.18
C ASP A 180 -4.61 -7.06 19.57
N SER A 181 -3.65 -6.13 19.63
CA SER A 181 -3.18 -5.53 20.88
C SER A 181 -3.84 -4.18 21.21
N GLY A 182 -4.54 -3.57 20.26
CA GLY A 182 -5.14 -2.25 20.41
C GLY A 182 -4.13 -1.11 20.52
N THR A 183 -2.94 -1.28 19.95
CA THR A 183 -1.81 -0.35 20.11
C THR A 183 -1.27 0.17 18.79
N TYR A 184 -0.81 1.42 18.80
CA TYR A 184 -0.03 1.96 17.68
C TYR A 184 1.41 1.46 17.76
N HIS A 185 2.00 1.25 16.58
CA HIS A 185 3.40 0.87 16.43
C HIS A 185 4.06 1.73 15.37
N TYR A 186 5.33 2.03 15.60
CA TYR A 186 6.18 2.77 14.69
C TYR A 186 7.23 1.84 14.11
N SER A 187 7.48 1.98 12.81
CA SER A 187 8.46 1.14 12.12
C SER A 187 9.15 1.93 11.02
N LEU A 188 10.42 1.57 10.84
CA LEU A 188 11.24 2.00 9.72
C LEU A 188 11.11 0.98 8.59
N HIS A 189 11.09 1.49 7.36
CA HIS A 189 11.03 0.66 6.17
C HIS A 189 12.06 1.13 5.13
N PRO A 190 12.89 0.21 4.60
CA PRO A 190 13.78 0.52 3.49
C PRO A 190 12.94 0.68 2.21
N VAL A 191 12.92 1.88 1.64
CA VAL A 191 12.02 2.19 0.53
C VAL A 191 12.76 2.13 -0.79
N GLY A 192 12.33 1.22 -1.67
CA GLY A 192 12.85 1.15 -3.03
C GLY A 192 12.16 2.08 -4.01
N SER A 193 10.87 2.28 -3.83
CA SER A 193 10.14 3.32 -4.55
C SER A 193 8.89 3.73 -3.77
N LEU A 194 8.60 5.02 -3.80
CA LEU A 194 7.30 5.52 -3.36
C LEU A 194 6.31 5.36 -4.52
N TYR A 195 5.23 4.62 -4.29
CA TYR A 195 4.19 4.42 -5.31
C TYR A 195 3.26 5.63 -5.35
N GLY A 196 2.81 6.12 -4.18
CA GLY A 196 2.05 7.36 -4.10
C GLY A 196 1.26 7.54 -2.81
N ILE A 197 0.36 8.52 -2.81
CA ILE A 197 -0.54 8.84 -1.69
C ILE A 197 -1.90 8.19 -1.92
N VAL A 198 -2.42 7.50 -0.90
CA VAL A 198 -3.81 7.02 -0.90
C VAL A 198 -4.75 8.22 -0.86
N LYS A 199 -5.67 8.29 -1.83
CA LYS A 199 -6.67 9.36 -1.92
C LYS A 199 -8.09 8.88 -1.64
N TYR A 200 -8.41 7.64 -2.01
CA TYR A 200 -9.74 7.08 -1.82
C TYR A 200 -9.69 5.62 -1.40
N VAL A 201 -10.70 5.20 -0.66
CA VAL A 201 -10.94 3.83 -0.21
C VAL A 201 -12.35 3.44 -0.63
N ILE A 202 -12.53 2.22 -1.13
CA ILE A 202 -13.82 1.66 -1.58
C ILE A 202 -14.04 0.31 -0.92
#